data_AF-A0A016T6R9-F1
#
_entry.id   AF-A0A016T6R9-F1
#
_cell.length_a   1.000
_cell.length_b   1.000
_cell.length_c   1.000
_cell.angle_alpha   90.00
_cell.angle_beta   90.00
_cell.angle_gamma   90.00
#
_symmetry.space_group_name_H-M   'P 1'
#
loop_
_entity.id
_entity.type
_entity.pdbx_description
1 polymer ?
#
loop_
_entity_poly.entity_id
_entity_poly.type
_entity_poly.pdbx_seq_one_letter_code
_entity_poly.pdbx_strand_id
1 'polypeptide(L)'
;MKMEREAYWNRVADELEEAAGRNDYRRLYRTIRRLSGKTRGTDDNIRKANGTFARSAAERLERWKEFFSELYNHESPQGPPPEPLSIQTPQNAFLDGEPNIDEIRKAVRSLKNGKSPGVDNITAEAIKAGGEVLLRRLHSLIS
;
A
#
# COMPACT_ATOMS: atom_id res chain seq x y z
N MET A 1 14.19 8.35 42.52
CA MET A 1 12.78 7.97 42.27
C MET A 1 11.87 9.13 41.82
N LYS A 2 11.49 10.12 42.66
CA LYS A 2 10.61 11.24 42.22
C LYS A 2 11.27 12.18 41.20
N MET A 3 12.48 12.66 41.49
CA MET A 3 13.23 13.57 40.60
C MET A 3 13.55 12.95 39.23
N GLU A 4 13.87 11.65 39.18
CA GLU A 4 14.17 10.96 37.91
C GLU A 4 12.94 10.82 37.02
N ARG A 5 11.75 10.67 37.62
CA ARG A 5 10.49 10.62 36.88
C ARG A 5 10.14 11.98 36.28
N GLU A 6 10.29 13.05 37.05
CA GLU A 6 10.03 14.42 36.57
C GLU A 6 11.01 14.81 35.46
N ALA A 7 12.30 14.50 35.62
CA ALA A 7 13.30 14.74 34.58
C ALA A 7 13.00 13.99 33.27
N TYR A 8 12.45 12.77 33.36
CA TYR A 8 12.01 12.01 32.20
C TYR A 8 10.86 12.69 31.46
N TRP A 9 9.81 13.13 32.18
CA TRP A 9 8.65 13.77 31.56
C TRP A 9 8.98 15.12 30.93
N ASN A 10 9.89 15.90 31.54
CA ASN A 10 10.35 17.15 30.95
C ASN A 10 11.05 16.91 29.61
N ARG A 11 11.97 15.94 29.52
CA ARG A 11 12.62 15.60 28.24
C ARG A 11 11.62 15.17 27.16
N VAL A 12 10.60 14.40 27.54
CA VAL A 12 9.55 13.95 26.61
C VAL A 12 8.72 15.13 26.10
N ALA A 13 8.45 16.13 26.95
CA ALA A 13 7.76 17.35 26.56
C ALA A 13 8.61 18.17 25.58
N ASP A 14 9.90 18.38 25.88
CA ASP A 14 10.83 19.11 25.01
C ASP A 14 10.93 18.46 23.60
N GLU A 15 11.00 17.13 23.53
CA GLU A 15 11.03 16.40 22.26
C GLU A 15 9.75 16.56 21.43
N LEU A 16 8.58 16.64 22.08
CA LEU A 16 7.31 16.88 21.40
C LEU A 16 7.21 18.30 20.86
N GLU A 17 7.65 19.28 21.65
CA GLU A 17 7.64 20.70 21.25
C GLU A 17 8.60 20.96 20.09
N GLU A 18 9.80 20.38 20.12
CA GLU A 18 10.76 20.46 19.01
C GLU A 18 10.19 19.84 17.72
N ALA A 19 9.56 18.67 17.83
CA ALA A 19 8.95 17.99 16.69
C ALA A 19 7.77 18.79 16.09
N ALA A 20 6.95 19.41 16.94
CA ALA A 20 5.87 20.29 16.52
C ALA A 20 6.41 21.54 15.81
N GLY A 21 7.42 22.20 16.40
CA GLY A 21 8.04 23.41 15.82
C GLY A 21 8.72 23.17 14.47
N ARG A 22 9.23 21.95 14.23
CA ARG A 22 9.82 21.55 12.95
C ARG A 22 8.82 20.98 11.93
N ASN A 23 7.51 20.96 12.25
CA ASN A 23 6.48 20.26 11.46
C ASN A 23 6.80 18.77 11.19
N ASP A 24 7.60 18.12 12.04
CA ASP A 24 7.85 16.67 11.99
C ASP A 24 6.72 15.93 12.73
N TYR A 25 5.53 15.99 12.14
CA TYR A 25 4.35 15.31 12.67
C TYR A 25 4.55 13.79 12.79
N ARG A 26 5.45 13.20 12.00
CA ARG A 26 5.75 11.76 12.06
C ARG A 26 6.47 11.40 13.36
N ARG A 27 7.42 12.21 13.82
CA ARG A 27 8.07 12.04 15.13
C ARG A 27 7.10 12.33 16.27
N LEU A 28 6.33 13.41 16.16
CA LEU A 28 5.31 13.80 17.13
C LEU A 28 4.28 12.68 17.42
N TYR A 29 3.59 12.20 16.38
CA TYR A 29 2.56 11.17 16.54
C TYR A 29 3.12 9.82 16.99
N ARG A 30 4.39 9.51 16.67
CA ARG A 30 5.04 8.28 17.14
C ARG A 30 5.28 8.32 18.65
N THR A 31 5.77 9.44 19.16
CA THR A 31 5.97 9.66 20.60
C THR A 31 4.64 9.62 21.35
N ILE A 32 3.62 10.35 20.86
CA ILE A 32 2.25 10.31 21.43
C ILE A 32 1.72 8.88 21.46
N ARG A 33 1.88 8.12 20.37
CA ARG A 33 1.40 6.74 20.29
C ARG A 33 2.10 5.83 21.29
N ARG A 34 3.42 5.97 21.48
CA ARG A 34 4.20 5.24 22.49
C ARG A 34 3.72 5.56 23.92
N LEU A 35 3.48 6.84 24.22
CA LEU A 35 3.01 7.30 25.53
C LEU A 35 1.58 6.87 25.82
N SER A 36 0.73 6.85 24.79
CA SER A 36 -0.70 6.53 24.94
C SER A 36 -0.97 5.10 25.38
N GLY A 37 0.04 4.21 25.40
CA GLY A 37 -0.10 2.82 25.83
C GLY A 37 -1.06 1.98 24.95
N LYS A 38 -1.63 2.56 23.89
CA LYS A 38 -2.53 1.88 22.95
C LYS A 38 -1.71 1.00 22.02
N THR A 39 -1.23 -0.12 22.52
CA THR A 39 -0.97 -1.27 21.67
C THR A 39 -2.33 -1.69 21.12
N ARG A 40 -2.61 -1.40 19.84
CA ARG A 40 -3.64 -2.16 19.14
C ARG A 40 -3.23 -3.62 19.32
N GLY A 41 -4.07 -4.43 19.97
CA GLY A 41 -3.93 -5.87 19.82
C GLY A 41 -3.83 -6.13 18.33
N THR A 42 -2.84 -6.91 17.91
CA THR A 42 -2.81 -7.34 16.51
C THR A 42 -4.11 -8.10 16.30
N ASP A 43 -5.02 -7.53 15.53
CA ASP A 43 -6.29 -8.14 15.12
C ASP A 43 -6.02 -9.21 14.04
N ASP A 44 -4.91 -9.93 14.21
CA ASP A 44 -4.42 -10.95 13.30
C ASP A 44 -5.13 -12.24 13.66
N ASN A 45 -6.39 -12.31 13.26
CA ASN A 45 -7.22 -13.51 13.37
C ASN A 45 -6.82 -14.51 12.27
N ILE A 46 -5.54 -14.92 12.24
CA ILE A 46 -5.04 -15.94 11.31
C ILE A 46 -5.56 -17.29 11.79
N ARG A 47 -6.48 -17.88 11.02
CA ARG A 47 -7.09 -19.17 11.32
C ARG A 47 -6.19 -20.32 10.85
N LYS A 48 -5.92 -21.24 11.77
CA LYS A 48 -5.26 -22.52 11.51
C LYS A 48 -6.22 -23.50 10.82
N ALA A 49 -5.68 -24.55 10.19
CA ALA A 49 -6.47 -25.58 9.54
C ALA A 49 -7.47 -26.27 10.49
N ASN A 50 -7.11 -26.43 11.77
CA ASN A 50 -7.99 -26.99 12.81
C ASN A 50 -9.09 -26.03 13.30
N GLY A 51 -9.24 -24.85 12.68
CA GLY A 51 -10.27 -23.88 13.01
C GLY A 51 -9.95 -22.92 14.15
N THR A 52 -8.82 -23.09 14.85
CA THR A 52 -8.35 -22.18 15.92
C THR A 52 -7.53 -21.00 15.38
N PHE A 53 -7.25 -19.99 16.20
CA PHE A 53 -6.45 -18.82 15.79
C PHE A 53 -5.00 -18.90 16.24
N ALA A 54 -4.07 -18.44 15.40
CA ALA A 54 -2.65 -18.32 15.72
C ALA A 54 -2.40 -17.12 16.65
N ARG A 55 -1.91 -17.39 17.87
CA ARG A 55 -1.77 -16.39 18.93
C ARG A 55 -0.36 -15.82 19.03
N SER A 56 0.64 -16.57 18.59
CA SER A 56 2.05 -16.15 18.59
C SER A 56 2.60 -15.92 17.18
N ALA A 57 3.67 -15.13 17.07
CA ALA A 57 4.35 -14.89 15.80
C ALA A 57 4.91 -16.19 15.18
N ALA A 58 5.39 -17.13 15.99
CA ALA A 58 5.88 -18.42 15.53
C ALA A 58 4.75 -19.26 14.90
N GLU A 59 3.58 -19.33 15.55
CA GLU A 59 2.42 -20.04 15.00
C GLU A 59 1.90 -19.41 13.72
N ARG A 60 1.98 -18.08 13.59
CA ARG A 60 1.60 -17.39 12.36
C ARG A 60 2.56 -17.76 11.24
N LEU A 61 3.85 -17.78 11.51
CA LEU A 61 4.86 -18.14 10.52
C LEU A 61 4.67 -19.58 10.03
N GLU A 62 4.42 -20.52 10.94
CA GLU A 62 4.15 -21.91 10.54
C GLU A 62 2.87 -22.01 9.72
N ARG A 63 1.80 -21.31 10.11
CA ARG A 63 0.55 -21.29 9.33
C ARG A 63 0.73 -20.70 7.93
N TRP A 64 1.57 -19.67 7.78
CA TRP A 64 1.93 -19.10 6.48
C TRP A 64 2.69 -20.10 5.61
N LYS A 65 3.66 -20.80 6.22
CA LYS A 65 4.43 -21.85 5.54
C LYS A 65 3.55 -23.00 5.09
N GLU A 66 2.66 -23.49 5.95
CA GLU A 66 1.65 -24.50 5.62
C GLU A 66 0.79 -24.05 4.43
N PHE A 67 0.22 -22.83 4.50
CA PHE A 67 -0.64 -22.28 3.45
C PHE A 67 0.04 -22.26 2.08
N PHE A 68 1.24 -21.69 2.02
CA PHE A 68 1.96 -21.55 0.76
C PHE A 68 2.50 -22.88 0.24
N SER A 69 2.86 -23.80 1.13
CA SER A 69 3.25 -25.15 0.73
C SER A 69 2.07 -25.87 0.07
N GLU A 70 0.88 -25.83 0.65
CA GLU A 70 -0.33 -26.40 0.04
C GLU A 70 -0.67 -25.73 -1.30
N LEU A 71 -0.55 -24.40 -1.36
CA LEU A 71 -0.90 -23.63 -2.55
C LEU A 71 0.04 -23.93 -3.72
N TYR A 72 1.34 -24.07 -3.49
CA TYR A 72 2.34 -24.15 -4.56
C TYR A 72 2.92 -25.54 -4.80
N ASN A 73 2.87 -26.45 -3.82
CA ASN A 73 3.45 -27.79 -3.93
C ASN A 73 2.40 -28.87 -4.26
N HIS A 74 1.29 -28.50 -4.90
CA HIS A 74 0.33 -29.48 -5.41
C HIS A 74 0.83 -30.10 -6.72
N GLU A 75 0.44 -31.34 -6.99
CA GLU A 75 0.73 -31.98 -8.26
C GLU A 75 0.09 -31.19 -9.40
N SER A 76 0.82 -31.00 -10.50
CA SER A 76 0.25 -30.38 -11.70
C SER A 76 -1.06 -31.08 -12.06
N PRO A 77 -2.15 -30.34 -12.32
CA PRO A 77 -3.44 -30.95 -12.64
C PRO A 77 -3.28 -31.98 -13.76
N GLN A 78 -3.55 -33.25 -13.44
CA GLN A 78 -3.51 -34.36 -14.38
C GLN A 78 -4.81 -34.35 -15.18
N GLY A 79 -4.86 -33.50 -16.20
CA GLY A 79 -6.02 -33.37 -17.07
C GLY A 79 -5.76 -32.35 -18.18
N PRO A 80 -6.59 -32.32 -19.23
CA PRO A 80 -6.57 -31.20 -20.16
C PRO A 80 -6.74 -29.89 -19.37
N PRO A 81 -6.11 -28.79 -19.82
CA PRO A 81 -6.28 -27.50 -19.18
C PRO A 81 -7.78 -27.25 -18.96
N PRO A 82 -8.20 -26.77 -17.77
CA PRO A 82 -9.58 -26.36 -17.60
C PRO A 82 -9.91 -25.39 -18.74
N GLU A 83 -11.10 -25.55 -19.35
CA GLU A 83 -11.57 -24.59 -20.34
C GLU A 83 -11.39 -23.19 -19.76
N PRO A 84 -10.77 -22.26 -20.51
CA PRO A 84 -10.58 -20.91 -20.02
C PRO A 84 -11.95 -20.43 -19.57
N LEU A 85 -12.05 -20.05 -18.30
CA LEU A 85 -13.26 -19.41 -17.81
C LEU A 85 -13.54 -18.28 -18.80
N SER A 86 -14.66 -18.39 -19.51
CA SER A 86 -15.20 -17.31 -20.32
C SER A 86 -15.65 -16.25 -19.33
N ILE A 87 -14.66 -15.54 -18.77
CA ILE A 87 -14.86 -14.26 -18.17
C ILE A 87 -15.32 -13.45 -19.37
N GLN A 88 -16.64 -13.29 -19.48
CA GLN A 88 -17.20 -12.20 -20.25
C GLN A 88 -16.59 -10.97 -19.60
N THR A 89 -15.44 -10.51 -20.11
CA THR A 89 -15.01 -9.14 -19.91
C THR A 89 -16.24 -8.36 -20.30
N PRO A 90 -16.87 -7.61 -19.37
CA PRO A 90 -17.96 -6.75 -19.76
C PRO A 90 -17.40 -5.94 -20.91
N GLN A 91 -17.95 -6.20 -22.10
CA GLN A 91 -17.60 -5.42 -23.26
C GLN A 91 -18.13 -4.06 -22.90
N ASN A 92 -17.26 -3.20 -22.38
CA ASN A 92 -17.63 -1.89 -21.90
C ASN A 92 -18.32 -1.24 -23.08
N ALA A 93 -19.65 -1.15 -23.01
CA ALA A 93 -20.50 -0.58 -24.04
C ALA A 93 -20.30 0.94 -24.15
N PHE A 94 -19.40 1.50 -23.33
CA PHE A 94 -18.85 2.83 -23.46
C PHE A 94 -17.71 2.78 -24.48
N LEU A 95 -18.08 2.70 -25.75
CA LEU A 95 -17.26 3.27 -26.82
C LEU A 95 -17.30 4.80 -26.64
N ASP A 96 -16.62 5.28 -25.60
CA ASP A 96 -16.21 6.67 -25.58
C ASP A 96 -15.22 6.82 -26.74
N GLY A 97 -15.37 7.89 -27.53
CA GLY A 97 -14.54 8.13 -28.71
C GLY A 97 -13.05 8.24 -28.38
N GLU A 98 -12.20 8.47 -29.39
CA GLU A 98 -10.79 8.73 -29.17
C GLU A 98 -10.59 9.81 -28.08
N PRO A 99 -9.74 9.53 -27.06
CA PRO A 99 -9.58 10.43 -25.94
C PRO A 99 -9.00 11.76 -26.41
N ASN A 100 -9.62 12.86 -25.99
CA ASN A 100 -9.16 14.21 -26.35
C ASN A 100 -7.94 14.61 -25.50
N ILE A 101 -7.10 15.51 -26.01
CA ILE A 101 -5.91 16.03 -25.33
C ILE A 101 -6.24 16.65 -23.96
N ASP A 102 -7.43 17.22 -23.79
CA ASP A 102 -7.89 17.78 -22.51
C ASP A 102 -8.18 16.70 -21.46
N GLU A 103 -8.71 15.55 -21.89
CA GLU A 103 -8.97 14.40 -21.02
C GLU A 103 -7.66 13.79 -20.55
N ILE A 104 -6.68 13.65 -21.45
CA ILE A 104 -5.32 13.21 -21.12
C ILE A 104 -4.67 14.19 -20.14
N ARG A 105 -4.79 15.50 -20.39
CA ARG A 105 -4.28 16.52 -19.47
C ARG A 105 -4.91 16.41 -18.08
N LYS A 106 -6.22 16.17 -18.01
CA LYS A 106 -6.94 15.97 -16.74
C LYS A 106 -6.49 14.69 -16.04
N ALA A 107 -6.31 13.59 -16.78
CA ALA A 107 -5.84 12.32 -16.26
C ALA A 107 -4.42 12.44 -15.67
N VAL A 108 -3.47 13.03 -16.41
CA VAL A 108 -2.10 13.24 -15.93
C VAL A 108 -2.07 14.12 -14.67
N ARG A 109 -2.89 15.17 -14.61
CA ARG A 109 -3.00 16.03 -13.41
C ARG A 109 -3.55 15.27 -12.20
N SER A 110 -4.47 14.34 -12.42
CA SER A 110 -5.12 13.56 -11.36
C SER A 110 -4.23 12.50 -10.69
N LEU A 111 -3.09 12.16 -11.31
CA LEU A 111 -2.14 11.19 -10.74
C LEU A 111 -1.69 11.62 -9.34
N LYS A 112 -1.53 10.67 -8.42
CA LYS A 112 -1.08 10.95 -7.05
C LYS A 112 0.44 10.98 -6.99
N ASN A 113 0.98 12.00 -6.34
CA ASN A 113 2.42 12.11 -6.07
C ASN A 113 2.83 11.19 -4.91
N GLY A 114 4.11 10.83 -4.85
CA GLY A 114 4.71 10.01 -3.79
C GLY A 114 4.29 8.54 -3.82
N LYS A 115 3.85 8.05 -4.98
CA LYS A 115 3.60 6.62 -5.21
C LYS A 115 4.86 5.95 -5.73
N SER A 116 5.05 4.68 -5.37
CA SER A 116 6.12 3.88 -5.93
C SER A 116 5.94 3.74 -7.45
N PRO A 117 7.02 3.86 -8.25
CA PRO A 117 6.93 3.64 -9.68
C PRO A 117 6.64 2.18 -10.01
N GLY A 118 6.18 1.93 -11.23
CA GLY A 118 5.99 0.58 -11.76
C GLY A 118 7.31 -0.10 -12.15
N VAL A 119 7.21 -1.22 -12.88
CA VAL A 119 8.37 -1.95 -13.44
C VAL A 119 9.18 -1.09 -14.42
N ASP A 120 8.56 -0.07 -14.99
CA ASP A 120 9.18 0.93 -15.87
C ASP A 120 10.03 1.98 -15.12
N ASN A 121 9.97 1.99 -13.79
CA ASN A 121 10.61 2.99 -12.92
C ASN A 121 10.15 4.45 -13.20
N ILE A 122 8.99 4.65 -13.82
CA ILE A 122 8.46 5.99 -14.11
C ILE A 122 7.52 6.43 -12.98
N THR A 123 7.78 7.61 -12.40
CA THR A 123 6.93 8.18 -11.34
C THR A 123 5.86 9.10 -11.91
N ALA A 124 4.79 9.32 -11.13
CA ALA A 124 3.74 10.27 -11.50
C ALA A 124 4.28 11.70 -11.69
N GLU A 125 5.30 12.09 -10.92
CA GLU A 125 5.97 13.39 -11.01
C GLU A 125 6.70 13.54 -12.35
N ALA A 126 7.38 12.49 -12.81
CA ALA A 126 8.07 12.50 -14.10
C ALA A 126 7.08 12.72 -15.25
N ILE A 127 5.92 12.04 -15.21
CA ILE A 127 4.85 12.22 -16.20
C ILE A 127 4.29 13.65 -16.13
N LYS A 128 4.06 14.20 -14.94
CA LYS A 128 3.59 15.59 -14.80
C LYS A 128 4.61 16.62 -15.27
N ALA A 129 5.90 16.38 -15.07
CA ALA A 129 6.98 17.27 -15.48
C ALA A 129 7.19 17.30 -17.01
N GLY A 130 6.72 16.28 -17.74
CA GLY A 130 6.87 16.20 -19.20
C GLY A 130 6.10 17.26 -20.01
N GLY A 131 5.19 18.00 -19.38
CA GLY A 131 4.50 19.13 -20.00
C GLY A 131 3.71 18.79 -21.28
N GLU A 132 3.49 19.79 -22.13
CA GLU A 132 2.68 19.63 -23.36
C GLU A 132 3.31 18.69 -24.39
N VAL A 133 4.63 18.56 -24.42
CA VAL A 133 5.32 17.63 -25.33
C VAL A 133 4.94 16.18 -25.02
N LEU A 134 4.95 15.82 -23.73
CA LEU A 134 4.56 14.48 -23.30
C LEU A 134 3.05 14.25 -23.51
N LEU A 135 2.19 15.25 -23.23
CA LEU A 135 0.76 15.13 -23.47
C LEU A 135 0.41 14.84 -24.93
N ARG A 136 1.07 15.51 -25.88
CA ARG A 136 0.90 15.24 -27.32
C ARG A 136 1.39 13.85 -27.70
N ARG A 137 2.50 13.40 -27.12
CA ARG A 137 3.03 12.06 -27.38
C ARG A 137 2.12 10.97 -26.83
N LEU A 138 1.55 11.19 -25.64
CA LEU A 138 0.56 10.30 -25.03
C LEU A 138 -0.71 10.24 -25.88
N HIS A 139 -1.24 11.39 -26.33
CA HIS A 139 -2.38 11.45 -27.23
C HIS A 139 -2.14 10.66 -28.51
N SER A 140 -1.02 10.88 -29.19
CA SER A 140 -0.65 10.13 -30.41
C SER A 140 -0.44 8.63 -30.20
N LEU A 141 -0.33 8.15 -28.96
CA LEU A 141 -0.07 6.74 -28.65
C LEU A 141 -1.35 5.99 -28.27
N ILE A 142 -2.37 6.69 -27.77
CA ILE A 142 -3.62 6.10 -27.27
C ILE A 142 -4.85 6.50 -28.08
N SER A 143 -4.73 7.56 -28.90
CA SER A 143 -5.66 7.93 -29.96
C SER A 143 -5.11 7.41 -31.28
#